data_AF-A0AAD9N9G6-F1
#
_entry.id   AF-A0AAD9N9G6-F1
#
_cell.length_a   1.000
_cell.length_b   1.000
_cell.length_c   1.000
_cell.angle_alpha   90.00
_cell.angle_beta   90.00
_cell.angle_gamma   90.00
#
_symmetry.space_group_name_H-M   'P 1'
#
loop_
_entity.id
_entity.type
_entity.pdbx_description
1 polymer ?
#
loop_
_entity_poly.entity_id
_entity_poly.type
_entity_poly.pdbx_seq_one_letter_code
_entity_poly.pdbx_strand_id
1 'polypeptide(L)'
;MFRSLIRETVLGYVFWSLFQALAPMIWFYPLNELEISGYEAFAVLLFSPILLGIRPFKMFFQLNGFGLAVLRCLSVASLASFQAPSTLLRLIILSFGCFCLMLVFVVSIYADQENRTLTLWGHILGLYAFIVSRIWFVTFVPVWWTPFTNSTVIAIAAIATIDKIISGN
;
A
#
# COMPACT_ATOMS: atom_id res chain seq x y z
N MET A 1 -8.65 -9.45 19.53
CA MET A 1 -9.51 -9.37 18.33
C MET A 1 -9.74 -7.93 17.86
N PHE A 2 -10.36 -7.05 18.64
CA PHE A 2 -10.69 -5.68 18.20
C PHE A 2 -9.46 -4.81 17.82
N ARG A 3 -8.40 -4.84 18.64
CA ARG A 3 -7.11 -4.17 18.33
C ARG A 3 -6.52 -4.64 16.99
N SER A 4 -6.49 -5.95 16.77
CA SER A 4 -5.99 -6.55 15.53
C SER A 4 -6.82 -6.09 14.33
N LEU A 5 -8.15 -6.04 14.47
CA LEU A 5 -9.03 -5.57 13.41
C LEU A 5 -8.78 -4.10 13.06
N ILE A 6 -8.67 -3.20 14.05
CA ILE A 6 -8.36 -1.78 13.80
C ILE A 6 -7.04 -1.63 13.04
N ARG A 7 -6.02 -2.38 13.46
CA ARG A 7 -4.72 -2.38 12.79
C ARG A 7 -4.85 -2.82 11.34
N GLU A 8 -5.52 -3.94 11.06
CA GLU A 8 -5.74 -4.40 9.68
C GLU A 8 -6.61 -3.41 8.88
N THR A 9 -7.54 -2.68 9.52
CA THR A 9 -8.30 -1.60 8.88
C THR A 9 -7.42 -0.43 8.47
N VAL A 10 -6.48 0.00 9.32
CA VAL A 10 -5.50 1.04 8.98
C VAL A 10 -4.62 0.60 7.81
N LEU A 11 -4.09 -0.63 7.86
CA LEU A 11 -3.27 -1.17 6.78
C LEU A 11 -4.07 -1.32 5.48
N GLY A 12 -5.33 -1.76 5.57
CA GLY A 12 -6.26 -1.81 4.45
C GLY A 12 -6.54 -0.44 3.85
N TYR A 13 -6.71 0.60 4.69
CA TYR A 13 -6.87 1.98 4.23
C TYR A 13 -5.65 2.47 3.44
N VAL A 14 -4.43 2.17 3.92
CA VAL A 14 -3.18 2.48 3.21
C VAL A 14 -3.09 1.72 1.89
N PHE A 15 -3.45 0.44 1.88
CA PHE A 15 -3.50 -0.38 0.66
C PHE A 15 -4.39 0.28 -0.40
N TRP A 16 -5.63 0.63 -0.06
CA TRP A 16 -6.55 1.25 -1.01
C TRP A 16 -6.10 2.64 -1.46
N SER A 17 -5.48 3.40 -0.56
CA SER A 17 -4.95 4.73 -0.86
C SER A 17 -3.85 4.67 -1.92
N LEU A 18 -2.90 3.74 -1.78
CA LEU A 18 -1.80 3.56 -2.73
C LEU A 18 -2.28 2.90 -4.03
N PHE A 19 -3.14 1.87 -3.94
CA PHE A 19 -3.67 1.16 -5.11
C PHE A 19 -4.47 2.10 -6.03
N GLN A 20 -5.39 2.88 -5.47
CA GLN A 20 -6.19 3.83 -6.25
C GLN A 20 -5.41 5.05 -6.70
N ALA A 21 -4.29 5.36 -6.06
CA ALA A 21 -3.42 6.46 -6.45
C ALA A 21 -2.58 6.18 -7.71
N LEU A 22 -2.31 4.92 -8.01
CA LEU A 22 -1.43 4.55 -9.12
C LEU A 22 -2.04 4.91 -10.47
N ALA A 23 -3.32 4.59 -10.69
CA ALA A 23 -4.01 4.88 -11.95
C ALA A 23 -3.97 6.38 -12.33
N PRO A 24 -4.38 7.32 -11.46
CA PRO A 24 -4.30 8.73 -11.81
C PRO A 24 -2.87 9.22 -12.02
N MET A 25 -1.88 8.63 -11.33
CA MET A 25 -0.47 8.96 -11.53
C MET A 25 0.12 8.46 -12.85
N ILE A 26 -0.39 7.35 -13.39
CA ILE A 26 0.07 6.80 -14.67
C ILE A 26 -0.64 7.46 -15.86
N TRP A 27 -1.95 7.73 -15.74
CA TRP A 27 -2.75 8.21 -16.86
C TRP A 27 -2.93 9.73 -16.91
N PHE A 28 -3.12 10.42 -15.78
CA PHE A 28 -3.39 11.86 -15.83
C PHE A 28 -2.14 12.73 -15.75
N TYR A 29 -1.10 12.28 -15.04
CA TYR A 29 0.11 13.09 -14.84
C TYR A 29 1.06 13.13 -16.05
N PRO A 30 1.45 11.99 -16.65
CA PRO A 30 2.43 11.99 -17.74
C PRO A 30 1.89 12.63 -19.02
N LEU A 31 0.59 12.47 -19.29
CA LEU A 31 -0.08 13.09 -20.42
C LEU A 31 -0.15 14.62 -20.31
N ASN A 32 -0.17 15.18 -19.10
CA ASN A 32 -0.25 16.64 -18.88
C ASN A 32 1.13 17.32 -18.76
N GLU A 33 2.18 16.62 -18.31
CA GLU A 33 3.47 17.24 -17.95
C GLU A 33 4.65 16.76 -18.81
N LEU A 34 4.61 15.53 -19.34
CA LEU A 34 5.80 14.91 -19.97
C LEU A 34 5.62 14.62 -21.47
N GLU A 35 4.41 14.76 -22.03
CA GLU A 35 4.06 14.49 -23.45
C GLU A 35 4.54 13.12 -23.99
N ILE A 36 4.96 12.20 -23.11
CA ILE A 36 5.53 10.89 -23.45
C ILE A 36 4.59 9.80 -22.95
N SER A 37 4.17 8.91 -23.85
CA SER A 37 3.49 7.66 -23.50
C SER A 37 4.52 6.59 -23.10
N GLY A 38 4.13 5.65 -22.23
CA GLY A 38 4.99 4.52 -21.83
C GLY A 38 5.10 4.28 -20.32
N TYR A 39 4.66 5.23 -19.49
CA TYR A 39 4.58 5.03 -18.04
C TYR A 39 3.51 4.02 -17.60
N GLU A 40 2.64 3.61 -18.52
CA GLU A 40 1.69 2.51 -18.33
C GLU A 40 2.39 1.19 -17.97
N ALA A 41 3.66 1.02 -18.35
CA ALA A 41 4.48 -0.11 -17.93
C ALA A 41 4.58 -0.26 -16.40
N PHE A 42 4.45 0.84 -15.63
CA PHE A 42 4.43 0.75 -14.16
C PHE A 42 3.18 0.02 -13.62
N ALA A 43 2.10 -0.09 -14.39
CA ALA A 43 0.94 -0.90 -14.01
C ALA A 43 1.29 -2.40 -13.91
N VAL A 44 2.32 -2.86 -14.63
CA VAL A 44 2.83 -4.24 -14.53
C VAL A 44 3.28 -4.58 -13.10
N LEU A 45 3.70 -3.59 -12.32
CA LEU A 45 4.10 -3.80 -10.91
C LEU A 45 2.95 -4.25 -10.01
N LEU A 46 1.69 -4.03 -10.40
CA LEU A 46 0.53 -4.59 -9.69
C LEU A 46 0.48 -6.12 -9.77
N PHE A 47 1.10 -6.71 -10.80
CA PHE A 47 1.24 -8.15 -10.95
C PHE A 47 2.47 -8.73 -10.22
N SER A 48 3.07 -7.96 -9.31
CA SER A 48 4.16 -8.43 -8.44
C SER A 48 3.91 -9.78 -7.76
N PRO A 49 2.67 -10.19 -7.40
CA PRO A 49 2.44 -11.49 -6.77
C PRO A 49 2.85 -12.69 -7.62
N ILE A 50 3.01 -12.53 -8.94
CA ILE A 50 3.52 -13.60 -9.82
C ILE A 50 4.92 -14.06 -9.34
N LEU A 51 5.72 -13.16 -8.77
CA LEU A 51 7.04 -13.49 -8.22
C LEU A 51 6.97 -14.48 -7.05
N LEU A 52 5.85 -14.54 -6.31
CA LEU A 52 5.65 -15.51 -5.23
C LEU A 52 5.48 -16.96 -5.74
N GLY A 53 5.25 -17.15 -7.04
CA GLY A 53 5.32 -18.47 -7.67
C GLY A 53 6.74 -19.04 -7.74
N ILE A 54 7.75 -18.18 -7.64
CA ILE A 54 9.16 -18.55 -7.73
C ILE A 54 9.66 -18.92 -6.32
N ARG A 55 10.16 -20.16 -6.15
CA ARG A 55 10.55 -20.74 -4.85
C ARG A 55 11.43 -19.84 -3.96
N PRO A 56 12.54 -19.24 -4.43
CA PRO A 56 13.38 -18.37 -3.59
C PRO A 56 12.64 -17.14 -3.05
N PHE A 57 11.81 -16.49 -3.86
CA PHE A 57 11.02 -15.33 -3.41
C PHE A 57 9.96 -15.74 -2.40
N LYS A 58 9.29 -16.87 -2.63
CA LYS A 58 8.34 -17.45 -1.68
C LYS A 58 9.01 -17.71 -0.33
N MET A 59 10.20 -18.31 -0.33
CA MET A 59 10.96 -18.58 0.89
C MET A 59 11.38 -17.30 1.61
N PHE A 60 11.86 -16.30 0.89
CA PHE A 60 12.29 -15.05 1.50
C PHE A 60 11.12 -14.27 2.15
N PHE A 61 9.97 -14.20 1.50
CA PHE A 61 8.83 -13.42 2.00
C PHE A 61 7.93 -14.17 2.97
N GLN A 62 7.76 -15.48 2.83
CA GLN A 62 6.86 -16.27 3.69
C GLN A 62 7.58 -16.92 4.88
N LEU A 63 8.82 -17.40 4.71
CA LEU A 63 9.49 -18.20 5.74
C LEU A 63 10.37 -17.37 6.70
N ASN A 64 11.02 -16.31 6.21
CA ASN A 64 11.94 -15.53 7.06
C ASN A 64 11.27 -14.46 7.93
N GLY A 65 10.00 -14.09 7.68
CA GLY A 65 9.25 -13.05 8.41
C GLY A 65 9.77 -11.61 8.24
N PHE A 66 11.10 -11.44 8.28
CA PHE A 66 11.82 -10.18 8.06
C PHE A 66 11.53 -9.58 6.69
N GLY A 67 11.49 -10.39 5.63
CA GLY A 67 11.17 -9.92 4.28
C GLY A 67 9.79 -9.26 4.22
N LEU A 68 8.79 -9.85 4.88
CA LEU A 68 7.44 -9.31 4.94
C LEU A 68 7.38 -8.02 5.77
N ALA A 69 8.12 -7.95 6.89
CA ALA A 69 8.24 -6.75 7.69
C ALA A 69 8.84 -5.58 6.88
N VAL A 70 9.91 -5.84 6.13
CA VAL A 70 10.54 -4.83 5.26
C VAL A 70 9.56 -4.35 4.20
N LEU A 71 8.85 -5.25 3.53
CA LEU A 71 7.84 -4.86 2.52
C LEU A 71 6.72 -4.00 3.12
N ARG A 72 6.24 -4.32 4.33
CA ARG A 72 5.24 -3.51 5.05
C ARG A 72 5.77 -2.12 5.41
N CYS A 73 7.03 -2.01 5.79
CA CYS A 73 7.64 -0.70 6.05
C CYS A 73 7.82 0.11 4.76
N LEU A 74 8.27 -0.51 3.69
CA LEU A 74 8.46 0.12 2.38
C LEU A 74 7.13 0.61 1.79
N SER A 75 6.05 -0.15 1.93
CA SER A 75 4.73 0.30 1.49
C SER A 75 4.27 1.54 2.26
N VAL A 76 4.42 1.59 3.58
CA VAL A 76 4.08 2.78 4.37
C VAL A 76 4.98 3.96 4.00
N ALA A 77 6.28 3.74 3.83
CA ALA A 77 7.22 4.78 3.43
C ALA A 77 6.87 5.40 2.06
N SER A 78 6.31 4.60 1.15
CA SER A 78 5.90 5.09 -0.18
C SER A 78 4.78 6.14 -0.16
N LEU A 79 4.02 6.26 0.95
CA LEU A 79 3.06 7.35 1.14
C LEU A 79 3.74 8.72 1.16
N ALA A 80 5.03 8.78 1.52
CA ALA A 80 5.84 9.99 1.47
C ALA A 80 6.19 10.41 0.02
N SER A 81 5.83 9.62 -1.00
CA SER A 81 5.98 9.99 -2.42
C SER A 81 5.34 11.35 -2.76
N PHE A 82 4.34 11.78 -2.00
CA PHE A 82 3.75 13.11 -2.12
C PHE A 82 4.74 14.27 -1.93
N GLN A 83 5.79 14.05 -1.15
CA GLN A 83 6.82 15.05 -0.86
C GLN A 83 7.99 15.01 -1.87
N ALA A 84 7.90 14.16 -2.90
CA ALA A 84 8.96 14.04 -3.89
C ALA A 84 9.08 15.32 -4.73
N PRO A 85 10.32 15.77 -5.04
CA PRO A 85 10.56 17.03 -5.74
C PRO A 85 10.20 16.99 -7.23
N SER A 86 10.04 15.79 -7.82
CA SER A 86 9.66 15.62 -9.21
C SER A 86 8.54 14.58 -9.36
N THR A 87 7.70 14.77 -10.37
CA THR A 87 6.60 13.88 -10.72
C THR A 87 7.10 12.47 -11.05
N LEU A 88 8.22 12.36 -11.74
CA LEU A 88 8.83 11.06 -12.06
C LEU A 88 9.27 10.31 -10.80
N LEU A 89 9.94 11.00 -9.86
CA LEU A 89 10.33 10.39 -8.59
C LEU A 89 9.11 9.98 -7.77
N ARG A 90 8.06 10.81 -7.75
CA ARG A 90 6.79 10.47 -7.12
C ARG A 90 6.20 9.18 -7.69
N LEU A 91 6.16 9.06 -9.01
CA LEU A 91 5.66 7.86 -9.70
C LEU A 91 6.51 6.63 -9.35
N ILE A 92 7.83 6.73 -9.41
CA ILE A 92 8.73 5.61 -9.11
C ILE A 92 8.52 5.12 -7.66
N ILE A 93 8.52 6.04 -6.69
CA ILE A 93 8.33 5.70 -5.26
C ILE A 93 6.94 5.11 -5.03
N LEU A 94 5.89 5.71 -5.60
CA LEU A 94 4.52 5.22 -5.47
C LEU A 94 4.35 3.83 -6.07
N SER A 95 4.89 3.61 -7.28
CA SER A 95 4.75 2.35 -8.00
C SER A 95 5.53 1.22 -7.32
N PHE A 96 6.71 1.54 -6.76
CA PHE A 96 7.44 0.61 -5.90
C PHE A 96 6.68 0.29 -4.60
N GLY A 97 6.02 1.28 -4.00
CA GLY A 97 5.10 1.08 -2.89
C GLY A 97 3.96 0.11 -3.20
N CYS A 98 3.34 0.27 -4.38
CA CYS A 98 2.28 -0.62 -4.87
C CYS A 98 2.80 -2.05 -5.12
N PHE A 99 4.01 -2.19 -5.68
CA PHE A 99 4.69 -3.48 -5.82
C PHE A 99 4.80 -4.20 -4.47
N CYS A 100 5.31 -3.51 -3.44
CA CYS A 100 5.47 -4.06 -2.10
C CYS A 100 4.11 -4.41 -1.47
N LEU A 101 3.11 -3.53 -1.59
CA LEU A 101 1.77 -3.77 -1.06
C LEU A 101 1.11 -5.03 -1.64
N MET A 102 1.20 -5.23 -2.94
CA MET A 102 0.59 -6.38 -3.59
C MET A 102 1.22 -7.69 -3.12
N LEU A 103 2.54 -7.73 -2.92
CA LEU A 103 3.22 -8.87 -2.31
C LEU A 103 2.73 -9.11 -0.88
N VAL A 104 2.66 -8.06 -0.05
CA VAL A 104 2.18 -8.16 1.33
C VAL A 104 0.75 -8.69 1.39
N PHE A 105 -0.14 -8.17 0.53
CA PHE A 105 -1.54 -8.57 0.47
C PHE A 105 -1.68 -10.06 0.15
N VAL A 106 -1.01 -10.52 -0.90
CA VAL A 106 -1.08 -11.92 -1.31
C VAL A 106 -0.48 -12.84 -0.26
N VAL A 107 0.70 -12.52 0.30
CA VAL A 107 1.27 -13.30 1.40
C VAL A 107 0.32 -13.37 2.60
N SER A 108 -0.36 -12.27 2.94
CA SER A 108 -1.29 -12.21 4.07
C SER A 108 -2.59 -12.99 3.83
N ILE A 109 -3.05 -13.10 2.57
CA ILE A 109 -4.19 -13.96 2.21
C ILE A 109 -3.82 -15.44 2.23
N TYR A 110 -2.58 -15.80 1.89
CA TYR A 110 -2.11 -17.19 1.94
C TYR A 110 -1.63 -17.62 3.35
N ALA A 111 -1.77 -16.75 4.35
CA ALA A 111 -1.47 -17.07 5.74
C ALA A 111 -2.55 -17.97 6.38
N ASP A 112 -2.39 -18.25 7.67
CA ASP A 112 -3.35 -19.04 8.45
C ASP A 112 -4.77 -18.48 8.40
N GLN A 113 -5.76 -19.35 8.61
CA GLN A 113 -7.18 -19.02 8.48
C GLN A 113 -7.59 -17.77 9.28
N GLU A 114 -7.11 -17.65 10.53
CA GLU A 114 -7.43 -16.49 11.39
C GLU A 114 -6.83 -15.19 10.82
N ASN A 115 -5.55 -15.21 10.48
CA ASN A 115 -4.85 -14.06 9.90
C ASN A 115 -5.44 -13.65 8.55
N ARG A 116 -5.85 -14.63 7.74
CA ARG A 116 -6.55 -14.43 6.47
C ARG A 116 -7.89 -13.73 6.67
N THR A 117 -8.72 -14.22 7.58
CA THR A 117 -10.02 -13.61 7.89
C THR A 117 -9.85 -12.18 8.41
N LEU A 118 -8.90 -11.93 9.31
CA LEU A 118 -8.60 -10.58 9.80
C LEU A 118 -8.12 -9.65 8.69
N THR A 119 -7.24 -10.14 7.81
CA THR A 119 -6.73 -9.37 6.66
C THR A 119 -7.87 -8.97 5.73
N LEU A 120 -8.76 -9.90 5.38
CA LEU A 120 -9.90 -9.63 4.50
C LEU A 120 -10.86 -8.60 5.11
N TRP A 121 -11.25 -8.78 6.39
CA TRP A 121 -12.10 -7.81 7.08
C TRP A 121 -11.43 -6.45 7.22
N GLY A 122 -10.13 -6.40 7.49
CA GLY A 122 -9.34 -5.18 7.52
C GLY A 122 -9.37 -4.44 6.19
N HIS A 123 -9.21 -5.14 5.06
CA HIS A 123 -9.28 -4.53 3.73
C HIS A 123 -10.69 -4.04 3.38
N ILE A 124 -11.74 -4.77 3.76
CA ILE A 124 -13.13 -4.35 3.56
C ILE A 124 -13.43 -3.07 4.34
N LEU A 125 -13.11 -3.06 5.64
CA LEU A 125 -13.31 -1.88 6.48
C LEU A 125 -12.43 -0.71 6.05
N GLY A 126 -11.19 -0.99 5.62
CA GLY A 126 -10.27 -0.01 5.07
C GLY A 126 -10.80 0.62 3.78
N LEU A 127 -11.46 -0.17 2.91
CA LEU A 127 -12.12 0.33 1.70
C LEU A 127 -13.25 1.29 2.06
N TYR A 128 -14.12 0.91 3.01
CA TYR A 128 -15.19 1.79 3.46
C TYR A 128 -14.63 3.10 4.04
N ALA A 129 -13.61 3.02 4.90
CA ALA A 129 -12.95 4.21 5.43
C ALA A 129 -12.35 5.10 4.32
N PHE A 130 -11.75 4.48 3.28
CA PHE A 130 -11.22 5.18 2.12
C PHE A 130 -12.31 5.86 1.28
N ILE A 131 -13.43 5.19 1.03
CA ILE A 131 -14.54 5.79 0.27
C ILE A 131 -15.17 6.94 1.05
N VAL A 132 -15.39 6.77 2.36
CA VAL A 132 -15.92 7.83 3.22
C VAL A 132 -14.98 9.04 3.24
N SER A 133 -13.67 8.83 3.36
CA SER A 133 -12.72 9.94 3.33
C SER A 133 -12.67 10.62 1.95
N ARG A 134 -12.83 9.89 0.85
CA ARG A 134 -12.96 10.49 -0.49
C ARG A 134 -14.15 11.42 -0.62
N ILE A 135 -15.30 11.02 -0.08
CA ILE A 135 -16.51 11.84 -0.10
C ILE A 135 -16.33 13.07 0.79
N TRP A 136 -15.76 12.88 1.99
CA TRP A 136 -15.56 13.97 2.95
C TRP A 136 -14.59 15.05 2.46
N PHE A 137 -13.43 14.63 1.94
CA PHE A 137 -12.39 15.56 1.47
C PHE A 137 -12.57 15.96 0.00
N VAL A 138 -13.59 15.44 -0.70
CA VAL A 138 -13.87 15.70 -2.11
C VAL A 138 -12.60 15.55 -2.97
N THR A 139 -11.89 14.43 -2.79
CA THR A 139 -10.60 14.16 -3.46
C THR A 139 -10.49 12.70 -3.86
N PHE A 140 -9.67 12.43 -4.88
CA PHE A 140 -9.40 11.07 -5.34
C PHE A 140 -8.52 10.29 -4.35
N VAL A 141 -7.55 10.96 -3.72
CA VAL A 141 -6.61 10.34 -2.77
C VAL A 141 -6.54 11.17 -1.48
N PRO A 142 -7.38 10.87 -0.48
CA PRO A 142 -7.50 11.66 0.74
C PRO A 142 -6.23 11.76 1.56
N VAL A 143 -5.35 10.75 1.48
CA VAL A 143 -4.05 10.74 2.17
C VAL A 143 -3.14 11.89 1.74
N TRP A 144 -3.32 12.42 0.53
CA TRP A 144 -2.52 13.51 -0.02
C TRP A 144 -3.29 14.81 -0.12
N TRP A 145 -4.35 14.98 0.67
CA TRP A 145 -5.11 16.21 0.73
C TRP A 145 -4.24 17.39 1.18
N THR A 146 -3.46 17.20 2.25
CA THR A 146 -2.49 18.19 2.74
C THR A 146 -1.24 17.48 3.25
N PRO A 147 -0.09 18.19 3.35
CA PRO A 147 1.11 17.63 3.99
C PRO A 147 0.84 17.12 5.40
N PHE A 148 0.01 17.83 6.17
CA PHE A 148 -0.38 17.43 7.52
C PHE A 148 -1.15 16.11 7.54
N THR A 149 -2.15 15.96 6.64
CA THR A 149 -2.89 14.70 6.48
C THR A 149 -1.96 13.55 6.11
N ASN A 150 -1.03 13.78 5.20
CA ASN A 150 -0.07 12.78 4.76
C ASN A 150 0.80 12.28 5.91
N SER A 151 1.44 13.20 6.65
CA SER A 151 2.27 12.86 7.82
C SER A 151 1.47 12.14 8.91
N THR A 152 0.22 12.54 9.14
CA THR A 152 -0.67 11.90 10.12
C THR A 152 -0.97 10.45 9.73
N VAL A 153 -1.34 10.21 8.47
CA VAL A 153 -1.62 8.84 7.99
C VAL A 153 -0.36 7.99 8.03
N ILE A 154 0.80 8.55 7.66
CA ILE A 154 2.10 7.84 7.75
C ILE A 154 2.40 7.45 9.20
N ALA A 155 2.20 8.34 10.17
CA ALA A 155 2.45 8.05 11.58
C ALA A 155 1.55 6.92 12.09
N ILE A 156 0.24 7.00 11.81
CA ILE A 156 -0.73 5.96 12.22
C ILE A 156 -0.40 4.63 11.54
N ALA A 157 -0.08 4.65 10.25
CA ALA A 157 0.30 3.45 9.50
C ALA A 157 1.61 2.84 9.98
N ALA A 158 2.61 3.65 10.35
CA ALA A 158 3.87 3.18 10.91
C ALA A 158 3.65 2.49 12.26
N ILE A 159 2.83 3.08 13.14
CA ILE A 159 2.44 2.45 14.41
C ILE A 159 1.75 1.11 14.15
N ALA A 160 0.79 1.06 13.22
CA ALA A 160 0.08 -0.16 12.85
C ALA A 160 1.02 -1.24 12.28
N THR A 161 1.98 -0.86 11.43
CA THR A 161 2.98 -1.78 10.89
C THR A 161 3.91 -2.32 11.96
N ILE A 162 4.41 -1.47 12.85
CA ILE A 162 5.28 -1.89 13.96
C ILE A 162 4.51 -2.83 14.90
N ASP A 163 3.27 -2.50 15.24
CA ASP A 163 2.41 -3.36 16.06
C ASP A 163 2.20 -4.74 15.44
N LYS A 164 2.00 -4.80 14.11
CA LYS A 164 1.86 -6.05 13.36
C LYS A 164 3.14 -6.89 13.44
N ILE A 165 4.29 -6.27 13.24
CA ILE A 165 5.61 -6.93 13.27
C ILE A 165 5.91 -7.48 14.67
N ILE A 166 5.68 -6.69 15.72
CA ILE A 166 5.91 -7.12 17.11
C ILE A 166 4.95 -8.25 17.49
N SER A 167 3.72 -8.23 17.00
CA SER A 167 2.73 -9.27 17.28
C SER A 167 3.06 -10.63 16.64
N GLY A 168 4.05 -10.71 15.73
CA GLY A 168 4.43 -11.96 15.06
C GLY A 168 3.40 -12.50 14.07
N ASN A 169 2.43 -11.68 13.65
CA ASN A 169 1.34 -12.05 12.71
C ASN A 169 1.48 -11.40 11.32
#